data_AF-A0A5J4XQX6-F1
#
_entry.id   AF-A0A5J4XQX6-F1
#
_cell.length_a   1.000
_cell.length_b   1.000
_cell.length_c   1.000
_cell.angle_alpha   90.00
_cell.angle_beta   90.00
_cell.angle_gamma   90.00
#
_symmetry.space_group_name_H-M   'P 1'
#
loop_
_entity.id
_entity.type
_entity.pdbx_description
1 polymer ?
#
loop_
_entity_poly.entity_id
_entity_poly.type
_entity_poly.pdbx_seq_one_letter_code
_entity_poly.pdbx_strand_id
1 'polypeptide(L)'
;MADFLMTQRSVAGLLLVVCLRCMSPAHAFIQKCPADGAQAQECTEDRIDDLLKWSADGGIYAPRLQAGHINGMRGMIATKSIKKGGLMMSIPREMALIAQDGTASPFPWLLSDEDWSSAQQEVQLAALLLYNAKLGPDSKWYPWIQALPTKFDTLPHWTPAELDELQLGTTTTELGFRSEVDARAEFSVALYTHLKETAFTKSLNITQEELDWALSNVFSRSVAVPRPVNWAQPILTTLTLLVGAAMFAFSPLKKSQHSKTMLNLTGIALIGWDQN
;
A
#
# COMPACT_ATOMS: atom_id res chain seq x y z
N MET A 1 -35.67 -64.12 -24.59
CA MET A 1 -35.22 -64.16 -25.99
C MET A 1 -35.04 -62.70 -26.39
N ALA A 2 -33.83 -62.15 -26.29
CA ALA A 2 -32.78 -62.32 -27.30
C ALA A 2 -33.21 -61.56 -28.57
N ASP A 3 -32.52 -60.57 -29.12
CA ASP A 3 -31.15 -60.09 -28.94
C ASP A 3 -31.10 -58.67 -29.54
N PHE A 4 -30.29 -57.78 -28.97
CA PHE A 4 -29.02 -57.40 -29.62
C PHE A 4 -28.18 -56.55 -28.67
N LEU A 5 -27.12 -57.17 -28.16
CA LEU A 5 -26.01 -56.55 -27.45
C LEU A 5 -25.03 -55.90 -28.43
N MET A 6 -24.20 -55.01 -27.86
CA MET A 6 -23.02 -54.35 -28.43
C MET A 6 -23.34 -53.17 -29.38
N THR A 7 -22.98 -51.93 -29.02
CA THR A 7 -21.57 -51.52 -29.03
C THR A 7 -21.30 -50.40 -28.01
N GLN A 8 -20.11 -50.46 -27.43
CA GLN A 8 -19.55 -49.56 -26.43
C GLN A 8 -19.28 -48.12 -26.91
N ARG A 9 -19.32 -47.19 -25.93
CA ARG A 9 -18.41 -46.06 -25.62
C ARG A 9 -19.27 -44.90 -25.06
N SER A 10 -19.24 -44.60 -23.75
CA SER A 10 -18.29 -43.68 -23.10
C SER A 10 -18.10 -42.40 -23.95
N VAL A 11 -18.35 -41.18 -23.48
CA VAL A 11 -17.94 -40.58 -22.20
C VAL A 11 -18.83 -39.36 -21.94
N ALA A 12 -19.21 -39.14 -20.68
CA ALA A 12 -19.58 -37.83 -20.16
C ALA A 12 -18.49 -36.81 -20.50
N GLY A 13 -18.79 -35.81 -21.33
CA GLY A 13 -17.76 -34.90 -21.82
C GLY A 13 -18.30 -33.80 -22.71
N LEU A 14 -19.33 -33.08 -22.27
CA LEU A 14 -19.80 -31.88 -22.97
C LEU A 14 -20.57 -30.94 -22.03
N LEU A 15 -19.92 -30.53 -20.93
CA LEU A 15 -20.42 -29.44 -20.07
C LEU A 15 -19.32 -28.83 -19.15
N LEU A 16 -18.06 -28.80 -19.61
CA LEU A 16 -16.94 -28.32 -18.78
C LEU A 16 -15.83 -27.67 -19.63
N VAL A 17 -16.13 -26.61 -20.39
CA VAL A 17 -15.11 -25.78 -21.05
C VAL A 17 -15.59 -24.31 -21.21
N VAL A 18 -15.86 -23.61 -20.10
CA VAL A 18 -15.88 -22.12 -19.91
C VAL A 18 -16.17 -21.95 -18.39
N CYS A 19 -15.25 -21.91 -17.43
CA CYS A 19 -14.22 -20.91 -17.12
C CYS A 19 -13.22 -21.51 -16.11
N LEU A 20 -12.40 -22.48 -16.55
CA LEU A 20 -11.19 -22.88 -15.83
C LEU A 20 -9.99 -22.29 -16.58
N ARG A 21 -9.79 -20.99 -16.38
CA ARG A 21 -8.61 -20.17 -16.71
C ARG A 21 -8.60 -19.07 -15.64
N CYS A 22 -7.68 -18.93 -14.71
CA CYS A 22 -6.47 -19.67 -14.40
C CYS A 22 -6.42 -19.65 -12.87
N MET A 23 -6.33 -20.81 -12.21
CA MET A 23 -5.61 -20.82 -10.94
C MET A 23 -4.16 -20.55 -11.32
N SER A 24 -3.83 -19.26 -11.38
CA SER A 24 -2.46 -18.81 -11.46
C SER A 24 -1.68 -19.56 -10.36
N PRO A 25 -0.43 -20.02 -10.61
CA PRO A 25 0.42 -20.47 -9.51
C PRO A 25 0.34 -19.41 -8.42
N ALA A 26 0.28 -19.79 -7.14
CA ALA A 26 0.21 -18.84 -6.03
C ALA A 26 1.27 -17.75 -6.26
N HIS A 27 0.86 -16.62 -6.82
CA HIS A 27 1.77 -15.56 -7.16
C HIS A 27 2.18 -15.04 -5.80
N ALA A 28 3.49 -15.03 -5.55
CA ALA A 28 4.00 -14.47 -4.32
C ALA A 28 3.37 -13.09 -4.15
N PHE A 29 2.75 -12.88 -2.99
CA PHE A 29 1.99 -11.68 -2.62
C PHE A 29 2.67 -10.38 -3.05
N ILE A 30 4.00 -10.35 -2.91
CA ILE A 30 4.90 -9.50 -3.67
C ILE A 30 5.97 -10.42 -4.25
N GLN A 31 6.26 -10.30 -5.55
CA GLN A 31 7.32 -11.08 -6.16
C GLN A 31 8.62 -10.72 -5.44
N LYS A 32 9.38 -11.70 -4.94
CA LYS A 32 10.67 -11.42 -4.30
C LYS A 32 11.73 -11.27 -5.40
N CYS A 33 12.48 -10.17 -5.38
CA CYS A 33 13.73 -10.12 -6.13
C CYS A 33 14.77 -11.02 -5.43
N PRO A 34 15.74 -11.58 -6.19
CA PRO A 34 16.88 -12.29 -5.61
C PRO A 34 17.58 -11.46 -4.53
N ALA A 35 18.21 -12.12 -3.55
CA ALA A 35 18.79 -11.44 -2.40
C ALA A 35 19.98 -10.54 -2.77
N ASP A 36 20.83 -10.95 -3.72
CA ASP A 36 22.03 -10.21 -4.13
C ASP A 36 22.43 -10.50 -5.59
N GLY A 37 23.21 -9.60 -6.18
CA GLY A 37 23.84 -9.78 -7.50
C GLY A 37 23.13 -9.05 -8.65
N ALA A 38 23.63 -9.25 -9.88
CA ALA A 38 23.13 -8.56 -11.08
C ALA A 38 21.62 -8.77 -11.31
N GLN A 39 21.11 -9.97 -11.02
CA GLN A 39 19.69 -10.31 -11.15
C GLN A 39 18.79 -9.59 -10.13
N ALA A 40 19.31 -9.30 -8.94
CA ALA A 40 18.59 -8.51 -7.94
C ALA A 40 18.45 -7.05 -8.38
N GLN A 41 19.52 -6.51 -8.97
CA GLN A 41 19.55 -5.15 -9.49
C GLN A 41 18.64 -5.01 -10.72
N GLU A 42 18.73 -5.92 -11.68
CA GLU A 42 17.87 -5.98 -12.86
C GLU A 42 16.38 -6.08 -12.49
N CYS A 43 16.01 -7.00 -11.59
CA CYS A 43 14.63 -7.12 -11.07
C CYS A 43 14.12 -5.84 -10.38
N THR A 44 15.01 -5.07 -9.76
CA THR A 44 14.64 -3.84 -9.07
C THR A 44 14.45 -2.69 -10.06
N GLU A 45 15.33 -2.57 -11.06
CA GLU A 45 15.22 -1.57 -12.13
C GLU A 45 13.97 -1.82 -13.00
N ASP A 46 13.70 -3.07 -13.40
CA ASP A 46 12.51 -3.42 -14.19
C ASP A 46 11.19 -2.98 -13.51
N ARG A 47 11.10 -3.15 -12.18
CA ARG A 47 9.93 -2.70 -11.41
C ARG A 47 9.78 -1.18 -11.36
N ILE A 48 10.89 -0.46 -11.37
CA ILE A 48 10.87 1.00 -11.37
C ILE A 48 10.41 1.50 -12.74
N ASP A 49 10.88 0.89 -13.83
CA ASP A 49 10.45 1.25 -15.18
C ASP A 49 8.94 0.96 -15.39
N ASP A 50 8.46 -0.19 -14.94
CA ASP A 50 7.03 -0.52 -14.96
C ASP A 50 6.20 0.47 -14.14
N LEU A 51 6.69 0.85 -12.95
CA LEU A 51 6.05 1.87 -12.11
C LEU A 51 6.01 3.23 -12.81
N LEU A 52 7.11 3.67 -13.44
CA LEU A 52 7.18 4.97 -14.11
C LEU A 52 6.26 5.01 -15.33
N LYS A 53 6.22 3.93 -16.11
CA LYS A 53 5.30 3.78 -17.24
C LYS A 53 3.85 3.84 -16.77
N TRP A 54 3.49 3.03 -15.78
CA TRP A 54 2.14 3.02 -15.19
C TRP A 54 1.74 4.40 -14.63
N SER A 55 2.69 5.08 -13.99
CA SER A 55 2.47 6.43 -13.45
C SER A 55 2.16 7.44 -14.56
N ALA A 56 2.94 7.42 -15.65
CA ALA A 56 2.74 8.30 -16.80
C ALA A 56 1.41 8.02 -17.51
N ASP A 57 1.10 6.74 -17.77
CA ASP A 57 -0.14 6.31 -18.43
C ASP A 57 -1.38 6.68 -17.60
N GLY A 58 -1.25 6.69 -16.27
CA GLY A 58 -2.29 7.11 -15.35
C GLY A 58 -2.37 8.61 -15.08
N GLY A 59 -1.58 9.44 -15.76
CA GLY A 59 -1.63 10.90 -15.68
C GLY A 59 -0.90 11.52 -14.48
N ILE A 60 -0.02 10.78 -13.81
CA ILE A 60 0.83 11.34 -12.76
C ILE A 60 1.87 12.27 -13.42
N TYR A 61 1.86 13.53 -13.01
CA TYR A 61 2.68 14.57 -13.62
C TYR A 61 3.79 15.02 -12.67
N ALA A 62 5.05 14.76 -13.02
CA ALA A 62 6.23 15.09 -12.22
C ALA A 62 7.42 15.61 -13.08
N PRO A 63 7.28 16.76 -13.77
CA PRO A 63 8.16 17.19 -14.87
C PRO A 63 9.60 17.56 -14.47
N ARG A 64 9.88 17.67 -13.16
CA ARG A 64 11.18 18.08 -12.61
C ARG A 64 11.80 17.01 -11.70
N LEU A 65 11.24 15.82 -11.71
CA LEU A 65 11.67 14.70 -10.89
C LEU A 65 11.99 13.50 -11.76
N GLN A 66 12.93 12.69 -11.30
CA GLN A 66 13.21 11.36 -11.83
C GLN A 66 13.35 10.39 -10.66
N ALA A 67 13.02 9.11 -10.87
CA ALA A 67 13.35 8.08 -9.89
C ALA A 67 14.88 7.93 -9.77
N GLY A 68 15.34 7.54 -8.59
CA GLY A 68 16.75 7.25 -8.34
C GLY A 68 16.98 6.74 -6.92
N HIS A 69 18.25 6.62 -6.56
CA HIS A 69 18.66 6.19 -5.22
C HIS A 69 19.40 7.31 -4.49
N ILE A 70 19.02 7.57 -3.25
CA ILE A 70 19.64 8.55 -2.35
C ILE A 70 20.08 7.78 -1.09
N ASN A 71 21.38 7.72 -0.84
CA ASN A 71 21.96 6.97 0.29
C ASN A 71 21.48 5.51 0.38
N GLY A 72 21.39 4.82 -0.77
CA GLY A 72 20.92 3.43 -0.83
C GLY A 72 19.41 3.26 -0.68
N MET A 73 18.64 4.34 -0.51
CA MET A 73 17.18 4.31 -0.47
C MET A 73 16.60 4.78 -1.81
N ARG A 74 15.54 4.10 -2.28
CA ARG A 74 14.78 4.56 -3.44
C ARG A 74 14.11 5.89 -3.15
N GLY A 75 14.12 6.80 -4.12
CA GLY A 75 13.37 8.03 -4.04
C GLY A 75 13.36 8.86 -5.32
N MET A 76 12.92 10.11 -5.21
CA MET A 76 12.85 11.05 -6.33
C MET A 76 13.98 12.08 -6.27
N ILE A 77 14.68 12.26 -7.39
CA ILE A 77 15.78 13.22 -7.56
C ILE A 77 15.28 14.39 -8.43
N ALA A 78 15.52 15.62 -7.99
CA ALA A 78 15.21 16.79 -8.79
C ALA A 78 16.15 16.91 -10.00
N THR A 79 15.57 16.96 -11.20
CA THR A 79 16.33 17.14 -12.46
C THR A 79 16.49 18.61 -12.83
N LYS A 80 15.64 19.47 -12.27
CA LYS A 80 15.62 20.92 -12.48
C LYS A 80 15.32 21.64 -11.16
N SER A 81 15.68 22.91 -11.06
CA SER A 81 15.35 23.73 -9.89
C SER A 81 13.82 23.81 -9.67
N ILE A 82 13.39 23.56 -8.43
CA ILE A 82 12.00 23.67 -7.99
C ILE A 82 11.91 24.90 -7.10
N LYS A 83 11.09 25.89 -7.49
CA LYS A 83 10.88 27.09 -6.68
C LYS A 83 9.98 26.76 -5.49
N LYS A 84 10.19 27.43 -4.34
CA LYS A 84 9.27 27.33 -3.21
C LYS A 84 7.85 27.69 -3.66
N GLY A 85 6.87 26.84 -3.32
CA GLY A 85 5.48 26.99 -3.73
C GLY A 85 5.20 26.59 -5.19
N GLY A 86 6.19 26.14 -5.95
CA GLY A 86 6.00 25.61 -7.30
C GLY A 86 5.50 24.17 -7.30
N LEU A 87 4.73 23.79 -8.32
CA LEU A 87 4.25 22.42 -8.52
C LEU A 87 5.42 21.46 -8.67
N MET A 88 5.46 20.46 -7.79
CA MET A 88 6.47 19.39 -7.79
C MET A 88 5.93 18.12 -8.43
N MET A 89 4.70 17.73 -8.07
CA MET A 89 4.00 16.55 -8.58
C MET A 89 2.49 16.79 -8.51
N SER A 90 1.74 16.24 -9.47
CA SER A 90 0.28 16.11 -9.44
C SER A 90 -0.09 14.64 -9.66
N ILE A 91 -1.09 14.15 -8.91
CA ILE A 91 -1.55 12.76 -8.95
C ILE A 91 -3.07 12.78 -9.14
N PRO A 92 -3.61 12.19 -10.23
CA PRO A 92 -5.05 12.03 -10.41
C PRO A 92 -5.66 11.19 -9.30
N ARG A 93 -6.89 11.51 -8.88
CA ARG A 93 -7.54 10.85 -7.73
C ARG A 93 -7.71 9.35 -7.95
N GLU A 94 -7.97 8.95 -9.19
CA GLU A 94 -8.20 7.59 -9.66
C GLU A 94 -6.94 6.73 -9.60
N MET A 95 -5.77 7.34 -9.37
CA MET A 95 -4.50 6.65 -9.18
C MET A 95 -4.21 6.33 -7.70
N ALA A 96 -4.99 6.88 -6.76
CA ALA A 96 -4.82 6.63 -5.33
C ALA A 96 -5.78 5.56 -4.80
N LEU A 97 -5.36 4.86 -3.72
CA LEU A 97 -6.28 4.10 -2.89
C LEU A 97 -6.86 5.03 -1.81
N ILE A 98 -8.18 5.01 -1.65
CA ILE A 98 -8.90 6.00 -0.85
C ILE A 98 -9.86 5.26 0.08
N ALA A 99 -9.72 5.50 1.38
CA ALA A 99 -10.68 5.08 2.40
C ALA A 99 -11.51 6.28 2.83
N GLN A 100 -12.80 6.07 3.06
CA GLN A 100 -13.71 7.15 3.38
C GLN A 100 -14.80 6.67 4.34
N ASP A 101 -15.00 7.43 5.41
CA ASP A 101 -16.07 7.17 6.38
C ASP A 101 -17.45 7.20 5.71
N GLY A 102 -18.32 6.31 6.19
CA GLY A 102 -19.70 6.20 5.74
C GLY A 102 -19.86 5.74 4.29
N THR A 103 -18.81 5.22 3.67
CA THR A 103 -18.93 4.54 2.36
C THR A 103 -19.32 3.09 2.54
N ALA A 104 -19.98 2.52 1.52
CA ALA A 104 -20.21 1.09 1.44
C ALA A 104 -18.89 0.36 1.12
N SER A 105 -18.83 -0.92 1.49
CA SER A 105 -17.71 -1.79 1.17
C SER A 105 -17.54 -1.88 -0.34
N PRO A 106 -16.31 -1.76 -0.88
CA PRO A 106 -16.04 -1.99 -2.30
C PRO A 106 -16.11 -3.47 -2.68
N PHE A 107 -16.14 -4.37 -1.69
CA PHE A 107 -16.22 -5.83 -1.86
C PHE A 107 -17.20 -6.44 -0.84
N PRO A 108 -18.51 -6.13 -0.92
CA PRO A 108 -19.51 -6.55 0.08
C PRO A 108 -19.64 -8.07 0.22
N TRP A 109 -19.19 -8.84 -0.78
CA TRP A 109 -19.13 -10.30 -0.73
C TRP A 109 -17.98 -10.85 0.13
N LEU A 110 -17.02 -10.01 0.54
CA LEU A 110 -15.90 -10.38 1.41
C LEU A 110 -15.98 -9.72 2.80
N LEU A 111 -16.33 -8.44 2.85
CA LEU A 111 -16.51 -7.66 4.07
C LEU A 111 -17.84 -6.92 4.00
N SER A 112 -18.68 -7.06 5.02
CA SER A 112 -19.99 -6.42 5.07
C SER A 112 -19.87 -4.89 5.13
N ASP A 113 -20.93 -4.18 4.73
CA ASP A 113 -20.96 -2.72 4.83
C ASP A 113 -20.88 -2.24 6.30
N GLU A 114 -21.39 -3.03 7.24
CA GLU A 114 -21.31 -2.74 8.68
C GLU A 114 -19.87 -2.84 9.19
N ASP A 115 -19.16 -3.93 8.88
CA ASP A 115 -17.75 -4.10 9.24
C ASP A 115 -16.87 -3.04 8.57
N TRP A 116 -17.15 -2.72 7.31
CA TRP A 116 -16.41 -1.72 6.57
C TRP A 116 -16.62 -0.31 7.14
N SER A 117 -17.87 0.11 7.35
CA SER A 117 -18.19 1.47 7.79
C SER A 117 -17.82 1.75 9.24
N SER A 118 -17.73 0.72 10.09
CA SER A 118 -17.26 0.82 11.47
C SER A 118 -15.73 0.78 11.60
N ALA A 119 -15.02 0.28 10.59
CA ALA A 119 -13.56 0.22 10.60
C ALA A 119 -12.92 1.61 10.47
N GLN A 120 -11.77 1.79 11.15
CA GLN A 120 -10.92 2.96 10.97
C GLN A 120 -10.43 3.07 9.52
N GLN A 121 -10.19 4.28 9.03
CA GLN A 121 -9.77 4.51 7.63
C GLN A 121 -8.45 3.81 7.30
N GLU A 122 -7.56 3.67 8.28
CA GLU A 122 -6.31 2.92 8.16
C GLU A 122 -6.57 1.43 7.88
N VAL A 123 -7.57 0.86 8.56
CA VAL A 123 -7.99 -0.54 8.37
C VAL A 123 -8.66 -0.71 7.01
N GLN A 124 -9.52 0.23 6.61
CA GLN A 124 -10.11 0.26 5.27
C GLN A 124 -9.05 0.33 4.17
N LEU A 125 -8.03 1.19 4.32
CA LEU A 125 -6.90 1.27 3.37
C LEU A 125 -6.08 -0.02 3.35
N ALA A 126 -5.84 -0.64 4.51
CA ALA A 126 -5.11 -1.90 4.59
C ALA A 126 -5.88 -3.03 3.88
N ALA A 127 -7.20 -3.09 4.06
CA ALA A 127 -8.07 -4.04 3.37
C ALA A 127 -8.09 -3.82 1.84
N LEU A 128 -8.19 -2.55 1.40
CA LEU A 128 -8.07 -2.19 -0.02
C LEU A 128 -6.72 -2.60 -0.60
N LEU A 129 -5.63 -2.35 0.12
CA LEU A 129 -4.28 -2.69 -0.31
C LEU A 129 -4.11 -4.21 -0.42
N LEU A 130 -4.56 -4.97 0.58
CA LEU A 130 -4.54 -6.43 0.58
C LEU A 130 -5.34 -7.02 -0.56
N TYR A 131 -6.58 -6.55 -0.75
CA TYR A 131 -7.45 -7.00 -1.83
C TYR A 131 -6.75 -6.82 -3.20
N ASN A 132 -6.23 -5.62 -3.45
CA ASN A 132 -5.53 -5.30 -4.70
C ASN A 132 -4.20 -6.05 -4.86
N ALA A 133 -3.49 -6.36 -3.78
CA ALA A 133 -2.29 -7.19 -3.84
C ALA A 133 -2.65 -8.63 -4.22
N LYS A 134 -3.75 -9.18 -3.68
CA LYS A 134 -4.23 -10.54 -3.95
C LYS A 134 -4.83 -10.72 -5.35
N LEU A 135 -5.35 -9.66 -5.97
CA LEU A 135 -5.71 -9.66 -7.38
C LEU A 135 -4.48 -9.83 -8.31
N GLY A 136 -3.27 -9.52 -7.83
CA GLY A 136 -2.07 -9.63 -8.65
C GLY A 136 -2.17 -8.76 -9.91
N PRO A 137 -1.76 -9.27 -11.09
CA PRO A 137 -1.78 -8.52 -12.36
C PRO A 137 -3.13 -7.96 -12.77
N ASP A 138 -4.24 -8.49 -12.26
CA ASP A 138 -5.59 -7.99 -12.55
C ASP A 138 -5.90 -6.67 -11.81
N SER A 139 -5.07 -6.30 -10.83
CA SER A 139 -5.17 -5.02 -10.15
C SER A 139 -4.59 -3.89 -11.01
N LYS A 140 -5.37 -2.82 -11.21
CA LYS A 140 -4.86 -1.57 -11.79
C LYS A 140 -3.63 -1.07 -11.06
N TRP A 141 -3.53 -1.28 -9.75
CA TRP A 141 -2.44 -0.78 -8.91
C TRP A 141 -1.24 -1.75 -8.83
N TYR A 142 -1.25 -2.85 -9.57
CA TYR A 142 -0.24 -3.90 -9.48
C TYR A 142 1.21 -3.38 -9.61
N PRO A 143 1.58 -2.53 -10.60
CA PRO A 143 2.95 -2.04 -10.71
C PRO A 143 3.40 -1.25 -9.48
N TRP A 144 2.50 -0.44 -8.90
CA TRP A 144 2.79 0.30 -7.69
C TRP A 144 2.88 -0.59 -6.44
N ILE A 145 2.01 -1.60 -6.30
CA ILE A 145 2.08 -2.57 -5.19
C ILE A 145 3.39 -3.36 -5.23
N GLN A 146 3.83 -3.80 -6.41
CA GLN A 146 5.11 -4.52 -6.57
C GLN A 146 6.33 -3.66 -6.23
N ALA A 147 6.19 -2.34 -6.29
CA ALA A 147 7.23 -1.39 -5.92
C ALA A 147 7.23 -1.05 -4.41
N LEU A 148 6.22 -1.42 -3.62
CA LEU A 148 6.19 -1.16 -2.18
C LEU A 148 7.31 -1.91 -1.44
N PRO A 149 7.80 -1.38 -0.30
CA PRO A 149 8.72 -2.14 0.53
C PRO A 149 8.05 -3.41 1.04
N THR A 150 8.82 -4.49 1.07
CA THR A 150 8.38 -5.80 1.57
C THR A 150 8.72 -6.02 3.04
N LYS A 151 9.58 -5.16 3.62
CA LYS A 151 10.04 -5.25 5.00
C LYS A 151 9.99 -3.87 5.66
N PHE A 152 9.64 -3.88 6.94
CA PHE A 152 9.55 -2.69 7.77
C PHE A 152 10.36 -2.91 9.03
N ASP A 153 11.22 -1.94 9.34
CA ASP A 153 11.93 -1.86 10.60
C ASP A 153 11.35 -0.70 11.40
N THR A 154 10.12 -0.90 11.89
CA THR A 154 9.39 0.09 12.68
C THR A 154 9.19 -0.44 14.09
N LEU A 155 9.19 0.45 15.08
CA LEU A 155 9.12 0.10 16.51
C LEU A 155 8.09 -0.99 16.88
N PRO A 156 6.86 -1.03 16.31
CA PRO A 156 5.92 -2.11 16.62
C PRO A 156 6.37 -3.53 16.23
N HIS A 157 7.41 -3.66 15.38
CA HIS A 157 8.01 -4.95 15.01
C HIS A 157 9.27 -5.29 15.82
N TRP A 158 9.74 -4.38 16.67
CA TRP A 158 10.91 -4.61 17.49
C TRP A 158 10.57 -5.55 18.64
N THR A 159 11.52 -6.40 18.99
CA THR A 159 11.42 -7.25 20.17
C THR A 159 11.40 -6.40 21.45
N PRO A 160 10.84 -6.92 22.55
CA PRO A 160 10.90 -6.21 23.84
C PRO A 160 12.33 -5.81 24.22
N ALA A 161 13.31 -6.67 23.97
CA ALA A 161 14.72 -6.39 24.24
C ALA A 161 15.26 -5.20 23.42
N GLU A 162 14.94 -5.13 22.12
CA GLU A 162 15.33 -3.99 21.27
C GLU A 162 14.66 -2.69 21.70
N LEU A 163 13.39 -2.74 22.14
CA LEU A 163 12.70 -1.57 22.67
C LEU A 163 13.25 -1.12 24.02
N ASP A 164 13.74 -2.04 24.86
CA ASP A 164 14.32 -1.73 26.16
C ASP A 164 15.67 -1.01 26.04
N GLU A 165 16.42 -1.24 24.95
CA GLU A 165 17.64 -0.48 24.61
C GLU A 165 17.37 1.00 24.38
N LEU A 166 16.12 1.40 24.07
CA LEU A 166 15.75 2.82 23.97
C LEU A 166 15.69 3.52 25.33
N GLN A 167 15.73 2.76 26.44
CA GLN A 167 15.70 3.26 27.82
C GLN A 167 14.51 4.19 28.11
N LEU A 168 13.40 3.96 27.41
CA LEU A 168 12.16 4.69 27.57
C LEU A 168 11.50 4.28 28.89
N GLY A 169 11.27 5.24 29.79
CA GLY A 169 10.56 4.95 31.04
C GLY A 169 10.84 5.90 32.20
N THR A 170 11.63 6.95 31.95
CA THR A 170 12.02 7.92 32.98
C THR A 170 11.04 9.08 33.08
N THR A 171 10.34 9.40 31.99
CA THR A 171 9.34 10.46 31.94
C THR A 171 7.96 9.94 31.56
N THR A 172 6.92 10.67 31.95
CA THR A 172 5.54 10.38 31.52
C THR A 172 5.40 10.34 29.99
N THR A 173 6.15 11.18 29.28
CA THR A 173 6.17 11.21 27.82
C THR A 173 6.76 9.93 27.23
N GLU A 174 7.88 9.45 27.78
CA GLU A 174 8.51 8.20 27.33
C GLU A 174 7.63 6.98 27.62
N LEU A 175 6.99 6.93 28.80
CA LEU A 175 6.05 5.88 29.15
C LEU A 175 4.82 5.89 28.23
N GLY A 176 4.29 7.07 27.92
CA GLY A 176 3.20 7.23 26.95
C GLY A 176 3.60 6.73 25.56
N PHE A 177 4.77 7.12 25.08
CA PHE A 177 5.29 6.67 23.78
C PHE A 177 5.49 5.14 23.75
N ARG A 178 6.05 4.54 24.81
CA ARG A 178 6.18 3.07 24.89
C ARG A 178 4.82 2.39 24.84
N SER A 179 3.85 2.90 25.59
CA SER A 179 2.48 2.39 25.57
C SER A 179 1.82 2.49 24.19
N GLU A 180 2.09 3.55 23.42
CA GLU A 180 1.59 3.69 22.04
C GLU A 180 2.22 2.66 21.08
N VAL A 181 3.52 2.41 21.23
CA VAL A 181 4.24 1.37 20.45
C VAL A 181 3.65 -0.01 20.76
N ASP A 182 3.50 -0.36 22.03
CA ASP A 182 2.96 -1.65 22.46
C ASP A 182 1.49 -1.82 22.00
N ALA A 183 0.64 -0.80 22.19
CA ALA A 183 -0.75 -0.83 21.74
C ALA A 183 -0.88 -1.04 20.23
N ARG A 184 0.07 -0.52 19.45
CA ARG A 184 0.07 -0.69 17.99
C ARG A 184 0.50 -2.09 17.55
N ALA A 185 1.43 -2.72 18.27
CA ALA A 185 1.77 -4.12 18.04
C ALA A 185 0.56 -5.02 18.37
N GLU A 186 -0.09 -4.79 19.51
CA GLU A 186 -1.28 -5.54 19.94
C GLU A 186 -2.46 -5.34 18.99
N PHE A 187 -2.66 -4.12 18.48
CA PHE A 187 -3.74 -3.79 17.56
C PHE A 187 -3.75 -4.70 16.32
N SER A 188 -2.59 -4.94 15.71
CA SER A 188 -2.53 -5.78 14.50
C SER A 188 -2.90 -7.23 14.79
N VAL A 189 -2.42 -7.78 15.91
CA VAL A 189 -2.74 -9.15 16.36
C VAL A 189 -4.24 -9.29 16.65
N ALA A 190 -4.81 -8.32 17.35
CA ALA A 190 -6.24 -8.29 17.67
C ALA A 190 -7.10 -8.19 16.40
N LEU A 191 -6.72 -7.29 15.47
CA LEU A 191 -7.40 -7.13 14.20
C LEU A 191 -7.37 -8.42 13.37
N TYR A 192 -6.20 -9.06 13.25
CA TYR A 192 -6.10 -10.34 12.54
C TYR A 192 -6.96 -11.42 13.20
N THR A 193 -6.98 -11.47 14.53
CA THR A 193 -7.79 -12.44 15.28
C THR A 193 -9.28 -12.29 14.98
N HIS A 194 -9.76 -11.06 14.81
CA HIS A 194 -11.13 -10.76 14.41
C HIS A 194 -11.40 -11.11 12.95
N LEU A 195 -10.45 -10.81 12.06
CA LEU A 195 -10.61 -11.00 10.61
C LEU A 195 -10.38 -12.45 10.15
N LYS A 196 -9.62 -13.29 10.88
CA LYS A 196 -9.15 -14.60 10.38
C LYS A 196 -10.25 -15.54 9.93
N GLU A 197 -11.42 -15.47 10.57
CA GLU A 197 -12.56 -16.35 10.27
C GLU A 197 -13.49 -15.79 9.19
N THR A 198 -13.31 -14.53 8.79
CA THR A 198 -14.15 -13.83 7.81
C THR A 198 -13.92 -14.35 6.39
N ALA A 199 -14.89 -14.09 5.50
CA ALA A 199 -14.78 -14.41 4.08
C ALA A 199 -13.60 -13.68 3.43
N PHE A 200 -13.30 -12.45 3.84
CA PHE A 200 -12.15 -11.68 3.38
C PHE A 200 -10.84 -12.43 3.55
N THR A 201 -10.54 -12.88 4.78
CA THR A 201 -9.29 -13.56 5.07
C THR A 201 -9.23 -14.95 4.44
N LYS A 202 -10.31 -15.73 4.55
CA LYS A 202 -10.35 -17.11 4.02
C LYS A 202 -10.31 -17.17 2.51
N SER A 203 -11.10 -16.35 1.82
CA SER A 203 -11.20 -16.39 0.35
C SER A 203 -9.94 -15.86 -0.32
N LEU A 204 -9.30 -14.87 0.29
CA LEU A 204 -8.05 -14.28 -0.21
C LEU A 204 -6.79 -14.96 0.33
N ASN A 205 -6.93 -15.95 1.22
CA ASN A 205 -5.84 -16.61 1.93
C ASN A 205 -4.86 -15.59 2.53
N ILE A 206 -5.38 -14.65 3.32
CA ILE A 206 -4.59 -13.58 3.96
C ILE A 206 -3.93 -14.14 5.23
N THR A 207 -2.64 -13.90 5.37
CA THR A 207 -1.87 -14.22 6.58
C THR A 207 -1.72 -13.01 7.49
N GLN A 208 -1.35 -13.23 8.75
CA GLN A 208 -1.05 -12.15 9.68
C GLN A 208 0.10 -11.26 9.18
N GLU A 209 1.17 -11.88 8.64
CA GLU A 209 2.32 -11.14 8.10
C GLU A 209 1.93 -10.20 6.94
N GLU A 210 0.97 -10.61 6.11
CA GLU A 210 0.45 -9.77 5.03
C GLU A 210 -0.40 -8.61 5.56
N LEU A 211 -1.16 -8.82 6.63
CA LEU A 211 -1.89 -7.74 7.30
C LEU A 211 -0.92 -6.74 7.95
N ASP A 212 0.10 -7.23 8.65
CA ASP A 212 1.16 -6.41 9.23
C ASP A 212 1.87 -5.58 8.15
N TRP A 213 2.19 -6.19 7.00
CA TRP A 213 2.75 -5.49 5.84
C TRP A 213 1.82 -4.39 5.32
N ALA A 214 0.52 -4.66 5.22
CA ALA A 214 -0.45 -3.70 4.70
C ALA A 214 -0.61 -2.51 5.64
N LEU A 215 -0.79 -2.77 6.94
CA LEU A 215 -0.86 -1.74 7.98
C LEU A 215 0.41 -0.92 8.03
N SER A 216 1.59 -1.55 7.95
CA SER A 216 2.87 -0.85 7.93
C SER A 216 3.00 0.10 6.74
N ASN A 217 2.54 -0.32 5.56
CA ASN A 217 2.46 0.56 4.40
C ASN A 217 1.50 1.73 4.62
N VAL A 218 0.29 1.45 5.12
CA VAL A 218 -0.72 2.48 5.38
C VAL A 218 -0.21 3.50 6.38
N PHE A 219 0.28 3.07 7.54
CA PHE A 219 0.71 4.00 8.58
C PHE A 219 1.96 4.81 8.20
N SER A 220 2.81 4.31 7.30
CA SER A 220 4.04 5.02 6.88
C SER A 220 3.85 5.86 5.61
N ARG A 221 2.79 5.64 4.82
CA ARG A 221 2.61 6.25 3.48
C ARG A 221 1.26 6.92 3.25
N SER A 222 0.29 6.73 4.13
CA SER A 222 -1.00 7.39 4.01
C SER A 222 -0.90 8.87 4.36
N VAL A 223 -1.73 9.68 3.70
CA VAL A 223 -1.82 11.12 3.92
C VAL A 223 -3.29 11.50 3.99
N ALA A 224 -3.62 12.33 4.97
CA ALA A 224 -4.92 12.95 5.08
C ALA A 224 -5.09 14.00 3.98
N VAL A 225 -6.08 13.80 3.10
CA VAL A 225 -6.43 14.76 2.03
C VAL A 225 -7.78 15.38 2.36
N PRO A 226 -7.87 16.72 2.50
CA PRO A 226 -9.14 17.42 2.65
C PRO A 226 -10.03 17.22 1.43
N ARG A 227 -11.33 16.97 1.62
CA ARG A 227 -12.31 17.03 0.54
C ARG A 227 -12.95 18.41 0.46
N PRO A 228 -12.95 19.08 -0.71
CA PRO A 228 -13.91 20.13 -0.97
C PRO A 228 -15.26 19.47 -1.24
N VAL A 229 -16.00 19.15 -0.18
CA VAL A 229 -17.46 19.05 -0.31
C VAL A 229 -17.95 20.48 -0.24
N ASN A 230 -18.82 20.86 -1.18
CA ASN A 230 -19.40 22.20 -1.38
C ASN A 230 -19.54 22.96 -0.04
N TRP A 231 -19.27 24.28 -0.04
CA TRP A 231 -19.12 25.23 1.09
C TRP A 231 -20.09 25.15 2.30
N ALA A 232 -21.09 24.28 2.29
CA ALA A 232 -22.11 24.07 3.31
C ALA A 232 -21.89 22.83 4.21
N GLN A 233 -20.78 22.09 4.11
CA GLN A 233 -20.48 20.94 4.98
C GLN A 233 -19.05 21.05 5.56
N PRO A 234 -18.82 20.58 6.80
CA PRO A 234 -17.49 20.59 7.40
C PRO A 234 -16.51 19.76 6.56
N ILE A 235 -15.25 20.20 6.50
CA ILE A 235 -14.16 19.55 5.76
C ILE A 235 -14.01 18.11 6.28
N LEU A 236 -14.49 17.13 5.52
CA LEU A 236 -14.28 15.72 5.83
C LEU A 236 -12.89 15.31 5.36
N THR A 237 -12.04 14.96 6.31
CA THR A 237 -10.70 14.42 6.06
C THR A 237 -10.83 13.01 5.49
N THR A 238 -10.19 12.75 4.35
CA THR A 238 -10.16 11.41 3.75
C THR A 238 -8.73 10.91 3.80
N LEU A 239 -8.49 9.79 4.48
CA LEU A 239 -7.18 9.16 4.45
C LEU A 239 -6.95 8.55 3.08
N THR A 240 -5.98 9.11 2.38
CA THR A 240 -5.61 8.72 1.03
C THR A 240 -4.25 8.08 1.08
N LEU A 241 -4.14 6.85 0.61
CA LEU A 241 -2.83 6.28 0.33
C LEU A 241 -2.35 6.88 -0.99
N LEU A 242 -1.53 7.94 -0.89
CA LEU A 242 -1.02 8.64 -2.06
C LEU A 242 0.05 7.80 -2.74
N VAL A 243 -0.30 7.30 -3.92
CA VAL A 243 0.65 6.74 -4.86
C VAL A 243 1.53 7.87 -5.40
N GLY A 244 2.74 8.01 -4.84
CA GLY A 244 3.78 8.95 -5.31
C GLY A 244 4.46 9.77 -4.23
N ALA A 245 3.76 10.12 -3.13
CA ALA A 245 4.40 10.78 -1.97
C ALA A 245 5.36 9.84 -1.22
N ALA A 246 5.16 8.52 -1.38
CA ALA A 246 5.93 7.45 -0.77
C ALA A 246 7.37 7.28 -1.30
N MET A 247 7.78 8.02 -2.35
CA MET A 247 9.15 8.02 -2.87
C MET A 247 9.99 9.22 -2.37
N PHE A 248 9.47 10.05 -1.47
CA PHE A 248 10.27 11.09 -0.84
C PHE A 248 10.96 10.52 0.40
N ALA A 249 12.28 10.38 0.33
CA ALA A 249 13.09 10.08 1.50
C ALA A 249 13.02 11.27 2.47
N PHE A 250 12.67 11.02 3.73
CA PHE A 250 12.81 12.01 4.78
C PHE A 250 14.29 12.19 5.10
N SER A 251 14.78 13.43 5.04
CA SER A 251 16.10 13.80 5.55
C SER A 251 15.91 14.78 6.71
N PRO A 252 16.45 14.50 7.91
CA PRO A 252 16.41 15.48 9.00
C PRO A 252 17.24 16.71 8.59
N LEU A 253 16.68 17.90 8.77
CA LEU A 253 17.42 19.14 8.57
C LEU A 253 18.63 19.18 9.51
N LYS A 254 19.84 19.15 8.96
CA LYS A 254 20.97 19.78 9.64
C LYS A 254 20.84 21.29 9.46
N LYS A 255 20.66 22.03 10.57
CA LYS A 255 20.97 23.47 10.60
C LYS A 255 22.47 23.63 10.37
N SER A 256 22.90 23.69 9.10
CA SER A 256 24.24 24.12 8.74
C SER A 256 24.18 25.61 8.44
N GLN A 257 24.89 26.40 9.25
CA GLN A 257 24.93 27.85 9.18
C GLN A 257 25.68 28.39 7.95
N HIS A 258 26.35 27.51 7.19
CA HIS A 258 27.06 27.87 5.96
C HIS A 258 27.05 26.70 4.97
N SER A 259 25.94 26.46 4.25
CA SER A 259 25.92 25.80 2.92
C SER A 259 24.50 25.32 2.57
N LYS A 260 24.06 25.70 1.37
CA LYS A 260 23.10 25.03 0.45
C LYS A 260 21.71 24.68 1.00
N THR A 261 20.72 25.28 0.35
CA THR A 261 19.28 25.04 0.47
C THR A 261 18.95 23.54 0.49
N MET A 262 18.68 23.01 1.69
CA MET A 262 18.05 21.71 1.89
C MET A 262 16.56 21.93 2.13
N LEU A 263 15.71 21.28 1.31
CA LEU A 263 14.27 21.31 1.49
C LEU A 263 13.88 20.48 2.70
N ASN A 264 13.23 21.13 3.66
CA ASN A 264 12.49 20.49 4.74
C ASN A 264 11.11 20.10 4.19
N LEU A 265 10.79 18.81 4.12
CA LEU A 265 9.42 18.32 3.86
C LEU A 265 8.83 17.76 5.15
N THR A 266 8.76 18.60 6.19
CA THR A 266 7.82 18.39 7.29
C THR A 266 6.47 18.95 6.85
N GLY A 267 5.51 18.06 6.66
CA GLY A 267 4.11 18.43 6.44
C GLY A 267 3.75 18.50 4.97
N ILE A 268 2.70 17.73 4.63
CA ILE A 268 1.77 17.95 3.54
C ILE A 268 2.49 18.41 2.26
N ALA A 269 2.81 17.46 1.38
CA ALA A 269 2.86 17.82 -0.03
C ALA A 269 1.54 18.55 -0.31
N LEU A 270 1.60 19.86 -0.51
CA LEU A 270 0.46 20.65 -0.97
C LEU A 270 0.18 20.11 -2.37
N ILE A 271 -0.68 19.09 -2.43
CA ILE A 271 -1.26 18.61 -3.66
C ILE A 271 -2.27 19.68 -4.04
N GLY A 272 -1.79 20.63 -4.84
CA GLY A 272 -2.66 21.54 -5.57
C GLY A 272 -3.36 20.74 -6.65
N TRP A 273 -4.70 20.77 -6.63
CA TRP A 273 -5.53 20.20 -7.67
C TRP A 273 -5.61 21.19 -8.82
N ASP A 274 -5.47 20.71 -10.06
CA ASP A 274 -5.90 21.45 -11.23
C ASP A 274 -7.40 21.17 -11.42
N GLN A 275 -8.22 22.21 -11.50
CA GLN A 275 -9.62 22.09 -11.85
C GLN A 275 -9.75 22.27 -13.35
N ASN A 276 -9.54 21.21 -14.11
CA ASN A 276 -10.03 21.08 -15.49
C ASN A 276 -10.49 19.64 -15.74
#